data_AF-A0A967Z679-F1
#
_entry.id   AF-A0A967Z679-F1
#
_cell.length_a   1.000
_cell.length_b   1.000
_cell.length_c   1.000
_cell.angle_alpha   90.00
_cell.angle_beta   90.00
_cell.angle_gamma   90.00
#
_symmetry.space_group_name_H-M   'P 1'
#
loop_
_entity.id
_entity.type
_entity.pdbx_description
1 polymer ?
#
loop_
_entity_poly.entity_id
_entity_poly.type
_entity_poly.pdbx_seq_one_letter_code
_entity_poly.pdbx_strand_id
1 'polypeptide(L)'
;MLIKVLTFLTAACAYFYIRAENRGSQIGVYLSKPLTVLSIIAIALLIDNPISSFYKYLIILGLVFSLFGDIFLMLPSDHFLAGLLIFLITHLFYSAAFAFTSEFHYTWYSLVGFVVLYATGRILFAILKPHLGNFRLLVLVYMIVILTMSWLAFNRWLSTEHHASLLAFAGALFF
;
A
#
# COMPACT_ATOMS: atom_id res chain seq x y z
N MET A 1 -20.78 9.66 12.53
CA MET A 1 -21.10 8.36 13.17
C MET A 1 -20.68 7.19 12.29
N LEU A 2 -21.07 7.17 11.00
CA LEU A 2 -20.79 6.08 10.05
C LEU A 2 -19.29 5.76 9.85
N ILE A 3 -18.42 6.75 9.65
CA ILE A 3 -16.96 6.52 9.48
C ILE A 3 -16.34 5.82 10.69
N LYS A 4 -16.77 6.17 11.91
CA LYS A 4 -16.27 5.53 13.14
C LYS A 4 -16.68 4.04 13.20
N VAL A 5 -17.92 3.73 12.79
CA VAL A 5 -18.41 2.35 12.70
C VAL A 5 -17.61 1.56 11.66
N LEU A 6 -17.39 2.13 10.47
CA LEU A 6 -16.60 1.47 9.43
C LEU A 6 -15.13 1.28 9.85
N THR A 7 -14.56 2.22 10.58
CA THR A 7 -13.19 2.10 11.12
C THR A 7 -13.10 0.94 12.12
N PHE A 8 -14.08 0.83 13.02
CA PHE A 8 -14.17 -0.30 13.94
C PHE A 8 -14.36 -1.62 13.21
N LEU A 9 -15.23 -1.65 12.19
CA LEU A 9 -15.47 -2.82 11.36
C LEU A 9 -14.21 -3.24 10.59
N THR A 10 -13.43 -2.28 10.08
CA THR A 10 -12.14 -2.54 9.42
C THR A 10 -11.16 -3.22 10.40
N ALA A 11 -11.03 -2.69 11.62
CA ALA A 11 -10.18 -3.28 12.65
C ALA A 11 -10.63 -4.69 13.05
N ALA A 12 -11.95 -4.90 13.19
CA ALA A 12 -12.51 -6.21 13.48
C ALA A 12 -12.24 -7.21 12.34
N CYS A 13 -12.44 -6.82 11.09
CA CYS A 13 -12.17 -7.67 9.91
C CYS A 13 -10.68 -8.03 9.81
N ALA A 14 -9.78 -7.07 10.06
CA ALA A 14 -8.34 -7.32 10.09
C ALA A 14 -7.95 -8.32 11.20
N TYR A 15 -8.55 -8.21 12.40
CA TYR A 15 -8.33 -9.17 13.47
C TYR A 15 -8.84 -10.58 13.12
N PHE A 16 -10.04 -10.67 12.52
CA PHE A 16 -10.57 -11.96 12.06
C PHE A 16 -9.73 -12.57 10.95
N TYR A 17 -9.20 -11.76 10.04
CA TYR A 17 -8.26 -12.20 8.99
C TYR A 17 -7.02 -12.85 9.60
N ILE A 18 -6.31 -12.16 10.49
CA ILE A 18 -5.10 -12.68 11.15
C ILE A 18 -5.42 -13.99 11.90
N ARG A 19 -6.57 -14.04 12.58
CA ARG A 19 -6.99 -15.24 13.31
C ARG A 19 -7.35 -16.40 12.37
N ALA A 20 -7.96 -16.11 11.21
CA ALA A 20 -8.31 -17.12 10.22
C ALA A 20 -7.05 -17.71 9.56
N GLU A 21 -6.08 -16.85 9.23
CA GLU A 21 -4.78 -17.25 8.67
C GLU A 21 -4.01 -18.13 9.67
N ASN A 22 -3.92 -17.72 10.94
CA ASN A 22 -3.30 -18.52 12.01
C ASN A 22 -3.99 -19.88 12.24
N ARG A 23 -5.28 -20.01 11.91
CA ARG A 23 -6.05 -21.25 12.03
C ARG A 23 -6.07 -22.08 10.74
N GLY A 24 -5.42 -21.62 9.67
CA GLY A 24 -5.44 -22.26 8.36
C GLY A 24 -6.83 -22.30 7.70
N SER A 25 -7.78 -21.46 8.15
CA SER A 25 -9.13 -21.43 7.60
C SER A 25 -9.17 -20.60 6.32
N GLN A 26 -9.19 -21.28 5.17
CA GLN A 26 -9.25 -20.63 3.87
C GLN A 26 -10.51 -19.75 3.74
N ILE A 27 -11.70 -20.27 4.10
CA ILE A 27 -12.96 -19.52 4.01
C ILE A 27 -12.89 -18.21 4.81
N GLY A 28 -12.30 -18.25 6.00
CA GLY A 28 -12.12 -17.05 6.83
C GLY A 28 -11.25 -16.01 6.15
N VAL A 29 -10.16 -16.43 5.52
CA VAL A 29 -9.26 -15.57 4.74
C VAL A 29 -9.96 -14.96 3.52
N TYR A 30 -10.66 -15.78 2.73
CA TYR A 30 -11.38 -15.34 1.52
C TYR A 30 -12.47 -14.31 1.79
N LEU A 31 -13.09 -14.33 2.97
CA LEU A 31 -14.12 -13.35 3.33
C LEU A 31 -13.54 -12.10 3.99
N SER A 32 -12.64 -12.29 4.97
CA SER A 32 -12.17 -11.19 5.81
C SER A 32 -11.23 -10.22 5.07
N LYS A 33 -10.36 -10.71 4.18
CA LYS A 33 -9.42 -9.82 3.46
C LYS A 33 -10.16 -8.87 2.51
N PRO A 34 -11.03 -9.33 1.59
CA PRO A 34 -11.78 -8.44 0.71
C PRO A 34 -12.69 -7.48 1.48
N LEU A 35 -13.32 -7.95 2.56
CA LEU A 35 -14.21 -7.14 3.38
C LEU A 35 -13.45 -6.00 4.09
N THR A 36 -12.21 -6.25 4.52
CA THR A 36 -11.34 -5.22 5.11
C THR A 36 -11.07 -4.11 4.09
N VAL A 37 -10.66 -4.46 2.87
CA VAL A 37 -10.37 -3.48 1.81
C VAL A 37 -11.62 -2.74 1.35
N LEU A 38 -12.76 -3.43 1.18
CA LEU A 38 -14.05 -2.80 0.86
C LEU A 38 -14.49 -1.79 1.92
N SER A 39 -14.23 -2.08 3.20
CA SER A 39 -14.53 -1.16 4.30
C SER A 39 -13.66 0.09 4.23
N ILE A 40 -12.38 -0.05 3.88
CA ILE A 40 -11.46 1.08 3.67
C ILE A 40 -11.91 1.92 2.46
N ILE A 41 -12.32 1.28 1.36
CA ILE A 41 -12.88 1.98 0.19
C ILE A 41 -14.13 2.78 0.58
N ALA A 42 -15.04 2.19 1.35
CA ALA A 42 -16.24 2.87 1.83
C ALA A 42 -15.89 4.09 2.70
N ILE A 43 -14.91 3.96 3.60
CA ILE A 43 -14.40 5.10 4.39
C ILE A 43 -13.88 6.20 3.46
N ALA A 44 -13.06 5.85 2.48
CA ALA A 44 -12.48 6.82 1.54
C ALA A 44 -13.56 7.56 0.75
N LEU A 45 -14.63 6.87 0.32
CA LEU A 45 -15.76 7.46 -0.41
C LEU A 45 -16.57 8.44 0.44
N LEU A 46 -16.76 8.14 1.72
CA LEU A 46 -17.58 8.92 2.66
C LEU A 46 -16.88 10.17 3.23
N ILE A 47 -15.65 10.46 2.81
CA ILE A 47 -14.97 11.72 3.18
C ILE A 47 -15.60 12.87 2.37
N ASP A 48 -16.29 13.76 3.09
CA ASP A 48 -17.02 14.91 2.52
C ASP A 48 -16.09 16.06 2.09
N ASN A 49 -14.98 16.27 2.80
CA ASN A 49 -14.01 17.34 2.50
C ASN A 49 -12.61 16.76 2.19
N PRO A 50 -12.40 16.20 0.99
CA PRO A 50 -11.08 15.71 0.60
C PRO A 50 -10.11 16.87 0.34
N ILE A 51 -8.82 16.62 0.58
CA ILE A 51 -7.71 17.55 0.26
C ILE A 51 -7.75 17.94 -1.22
N SER A 52 -8.04 16.95 -2.09
CA SER A 52 -8.31 17.15 -3.51
C SER A 52 -9.14 15.97 -4.01
N SER A 53 -10.09 16.23 -4.91
CA SER A 53 -10.85 15.18 -5.59
C SER A 53 -9.92 14.23 -6.35
N PHE A 54 -8.89 14.75 -7.01
CA PHE A 54 -7.93 13.94 -7.76
C PHE A 54 -7.14 12.99 -6.85
N TYR A 55 -6.65 13.49 -5.71
CA TYR A 55 -6.00 12.66 -4.68
C TYR A 55 -6.95 11.55 -4.18
N LYS A 56 -8.19 11.91 -3.84
CA LYS A 56 -9.21 10.96 -3.34
C LYS A 56 -9.43 9.82 -4.35
N TYR A 57 -9.62 10.14 -5.63
CA TYR A 57 -9.87 9.13 -6.66
C TYR A 57 -8.64 8.25 -6.93
N LEU A 58 -7.42 8.79 -6.91
CA LEU A 58 -6.21 7.98 -7.06
C LEU A 58 -6.05 6.96 -5.92
N ILE A 59 -6.30 7.37 -4.67
CA ILE A 59 -6.27 6.45 -3.52
C ILE A 59 -7.36 5.38 -3.65
N ILE A 60 -8.59 5.76 -4.02
CA ILE A 60 -9.68 4.79 -4.23
C ILE A 60 -9.33 3.81 -5.35
N LEU A 61 -8.77 4.28 -6.45
CA LEU A 61 -8.38 3.43 -7.57
C LEU A 61 -7.28 2.45 -7.15
N GLY A 62 -6.26 2.93 -6.43
CA GLY A 62 -5.24 2.05 -5.84
C GLY A 62 -5.85 0.99 -4.91
N LEU A 63 -6.81 1.35 -4.05
CA LEU A 63 -7.50 0.39 -3.18
C LEU A 63 -8.31 -0.65 -3.97
N VAL A 64 -8.95 -0.25 -5.06
CA VAL A 64 -9.68 -1.16 -5.95
C VAL A 64 -8.72 -2.14 -6.64
N PHE A 65 -7.58 -1.65 -7.16
CA PHE A 65 -6.55 -2.53 -7.70
C PHE A 65 -5.95 -3.44 -6.61
N SER A 66 -5.75 -2.94 -5.39
CA SER A 66 -5.31 -3.76 -4.24
C SER A 66 -6.26 -4.91 -3.96
N LEU A 67 -7.57 -4.66 -4.00
CA LEU A 67 -8.59 -5.68 -3.81
C LEU A 67 -8.50 -6.77 -4.89
N PHE A 68 -8.32 -6.38 -6.16
CA PHE A 68 -8.10 -7.36 -7.23
C PHE A 68 -6.80 -8.13 -7.03
N GLY A 69 -5.72 -7.46 -6.66
CA GLY A 69 -4.43 -8.09 -6.35
C GLY A 69 -4.57 -9.14 -5.27
N ASP A 70 -5.27 -8.83 -4.18
CA ASP A 70 -5.58 -9.78 -3.11
C ASP A 70 -6.37 -11.00 -3.59
N ILE A 71 -7.39 -10.80 -4.42
CA ILE A 71 -8.18 -11.90 -5.00
C ILE A 71 -7.30 -12.80 -5.86
N PHE A 72 -6.45 -12.24 -6.72
CA PHE A 72 -5.55 -13.02 -7.56
C PHE A 72 -4.49 -13.79 -6.76
N LEU A 73 -4.00 -13.23 -5.65
CA LEU A 73 -3.05 -13.93 -4.77
C LEU A 73 -3.69 -15.06 -3.95
N MET A 74 -4.99 -14.99 -3.68
CA MET A 74 -5.68 -16.04 -2.92
C MET A 74 -5.99 -17.27 -3.76
N LEU A 75 -6.26 -17.08 -5.05
CA LEU A 75 -6.67 -18.16 -5.93
C LEU A 75 -5.56 -19.22 -6.02
N PRO A 76 -5.90 -20.53 -5.94
CA PRO A 76 -4.93 -21.62 -5.86
C PRO A 76 -4.15 -21.90 -7.16
N SER A 77 -4.39 -21.16 -8.24
CA SER A 77 -3.68 -21.26 -9.52
C SER A 77 -2.47 -20.30 -9.57
N ASP A 78 -1.61 -20.43 -10.61
CA ASP A 78 -0.39 -19.63 -10.86
C ASP A 78 -0.63 -18.10 -11.08
N HIS A 79 -1.66 -17.52 -10.48
CA HIS A 79 -1.98 -16.09 -10.55
C HIS A 79 -1.12 -15.23 -9.62
N PHE A 80 -0.14 -15.80 -8.90
CA PHE A 80 0.80 -15.04 -8.09
C PHE A 80 1.43 -13.87 -8.88
N LEU A 81 1.85 -14.14 -10.11
CA LEU A 81 2.43 -13.13 -10.99
C LEU A 81 1.42 -12.03 -11.35
N ALA A 82 0.18 -12.41 -11.65
CA ALA A 82 -0.88 -11.46 -11.97
C ALA A 82 -1.22 -10.58 -10.76
N GLY A 83 -1.32 -11.17 -9.57
CA GLY A 83 -1.50 -10.44 -8.32
C GLY A 83 -0.36 -9.45 -8.07
N LEU A 84 0.89 -9.88 -8.24
CA LEU A 84 2.07 -9.02 -8.08
C LEU A 84 2.06 -7.82 -9.04
N LEU A 85 1.69 -8.04 -10.31
CA LEU A 85 1.57 -6.96 -11.31
C LEU A 85 0.44 -5.99 -10.98
N ILE A 86 -0.68 -6.49 -10.47
CA ILE A 86 -1.80 -5.64 -10.05
C ILE A 86 -1.42 -4.82 -8.81
N PHE A 87 -0.72 -5.42 -7.84
CA PHE A 87 -0.15 -4.68 -6.73
C PHE A 87 0.84 -3.62 -7.20
N LEU A 88 1.68 -3.89 -8.21
CA LEU A 88 2.55 -2.87 -8.77
C LEU A 88 1.75 -1.65 -9.25
N ILE A 89 0.64 -1.88 -9.96
CA ILE A 89 -0.28 -0.82 -10.43
C ILE A 89 -0.89 -0.05 -9.25
N THR A 90 -1.29 -0.74 -8.18
CA THR A 90 -1.76 -0.11 -6.93
C THR A 90 -0.75 0.92 -6.40
N HIS A 91 0.53 0.55 -6.32
CA HIS A 91 1.58 1.46 -5.83
C HIS A 91 1.84 2.63 -6.78
N LEU A 92 1.64 2.47 -8.08
CA LEU A 92 1.73 3.57 -9.02
C LEU A 92 0.62 4.60 -8.77
N PHE A 93 -0.61 4.16 -8.49
CA PHE A 93 -1.70 5.08 -8.11
C PHE A 93 -1.43 5.80 -6.80
N TYR A 94 -0.93 5.09 -5.78
CA TYR A 94 -0.53 5.71 -4.52
C TYR A 94 0.63 6.68 -4.68
N SER A 95 1.64 6.32 -5.48
CA SER A 95 2.77 7.19 -5.81
C SER A 95 2.28 8.48 -6.48
N ALA A 96 1.39 8.36 -7.47
CA ALA A 96 0.80 9.52 -8.14
C ALA A 96 0.01 10.40 -7.16
N ALA A 97 -0.76 9.80 -6.24
CA ALA A 97 -1.52 10.54 -5.23
C ALA A 97 -0.59 11.32 -4.28
N PHE A 98 0.47 10.66 -3.78
CA PHE A 98 1.43 11.28 -2.88
C PHE A 98 2.23 12.36 -3.60
N ALA A 99 2.70 12.11 -4.82
CA ALA A 99 3.42 13.11 -5.61
C ALA A 99 2.56 14.35 -5.91
N PHE A 100 1.28 14.18 -6.22
CA PHE A 100 0.38 15.30 -6.55
C PHE A 100 0.15 16.26 -5.38
N THR A 101 0.18 15.75 -4.15
CA THR A 101 -0.05 16.56 -2.94
C THR A 101 1.23 16.90 -2.18
N SER A 102 2.38 16.41 -2.65
CA SER A 102 3.68 16.76 -2.08
C SER A 102 4.19 18.03 -2.72
N GLU A 103 4.35 19.09 -1.93
CA GLU A 103 5.24 20.16 -2.31
C GLU A 103 6.67 19.64 -2.17
N PHE A 104 7.36 19.45 -3.29
CA PHE A 104 8.76 19.00 -3.31
C PHE A 104 9.68 20.11 -2.81
N HIS A 105 9.76 20.24 -1.49
CA HIS A 105 10.82 21.00 -0.86
C HIS A 105 12.04 20.08 -0.79
N TYR A 106 13.03 20.30 -1.67
CA TYR A 106 14.31 19.59 -1.66
C TYR A 106 15.11 19.94 -0.40
N THR A 107 14.63 19.47 0.75
CA THR A 107 15.28 19.59 2.04
C THR A 107 16.32 18.49 2.18
N TRP A 108 17.34 18.73 3.00
CA TRP A 108 18.35 17.71 3.29
C TRP A 108 17.73 16.44 3.90
N TYR A 109 16.64 16.57 4.66
CA TYR A 109 15.88 15.46 5.22
C TYR A 109 15.30 14.54 4.15
N SER A 110 14.73 15.09 3.07
CA SER A 110 14.21 14.32 1.94
C SER A 110 15.31 13.49 1.28
N LEU A 111 16.50 14.08 1.10
CA LEU A 111 17.67 13.40 0.53
C LEU A 111 18.16 12.26 1.43
N VAL A 112 18.23 12.49 2.75
CA VAL A 112 18.58 11.44 3.71
C VAL A 112 17.56 10.30 3.67
N GLY A 113 16.28 10.61 3.66
CA GLY A 113 15.21 9.62 3.54
C GLY A 113 15.34 8.78 2.26
N PHE A 114 15.61 9.43 1.13
CA PHE A 114 15.88 8.75 -0.15
C PHE A 114 17.06 7.78 -0.04
N VAL A 115 18.20 8.27 0.46
CA VAL A 115 19.43 7.46 0.58
C VAL A 115 19.21 6.27 1.51
N VAL A 116 18.58 6.46 2.66
CA VAL A 116 18.30 5.38 3.63
C VAL A 116 17.37 4.33 3.04
N LEU A 117 16.26 4.74 2.41
CA LEU A 117 15.31 3.82 1.78
C LEU A 117 15.97 3.01 0.65
N TYR A 118 16.68 3.68 -0.26
CA TYR A 118 17.32 3.00 -1.39
C TYR A 118 18.52 2.14 -0.97
N ALA A 119 19.29 2.54 0.05
CA ALA A 119 20.34 1.70 0.63
C ALA A 119 19.74 0.42 1.24
N THR A 120 18.64 0.55 2.00
CA THR A 120 17.92 -0.58 2.58
C THR A 120 17.36 -1.50 1.49
N GLY A 121 16.73 -0.91 0.48
CA GLY A 121 16.24 -1.64 -0.69
C GLY A 121 17.33 -2.42 -1.42
N ARG A 122 18.52 -1.83 -1.58
CA ARG A 122 19.68 -2.51 -2.17
C ARG A 122 20.12 -3.71 -1.35
N ILE A 123 20.16 -3.58 -0.03
CA ILE A 123 20.50 -4.68 0.88
C ILE A 123 19.46 -5.80 0.77
N LEU A 124 18.17 -5.47 0.84
CA LEU A 124 17.07 -6.43 0.70
C LEU A 124 17.11 -7.14 -0.65
N PHE A 125 17.33 -6.41 -1.75
CA PHE A 125 17.44 -7.01 -3.07
C PHE A 125 18.64 -7.96 -3.16
N ALA A 126 19.79 -7.63 -2.57
CA ALA A 126 20.96 -8.50 -2.54
C ALA A 126 20.69 -9.81 -1.79
N ILE A 127 19.92 -9.77 -0.69
CA ILE A 127 19.50 -10.95 0.07
C ILE A 127 18.52 -11.81 -0.74
N LEU A 128 17.58 -11.19 -1.45
CA LEU A 128 16.56 -11.89 -2.23
C LEU A 128 17.12 -12.47 -3.53
N LYS A 129 18.03 -11.76 -4.20
CA LYS A 129 18.57 -12.08 -5.54
C LYS A 129 18.91 -13.56 -5.80
N PRO A 130 19.54 -14.32 -4.87
CA PRO A 130 19.85 -15.73 -5.08
C PRO A 130 18.60 -16.61 -5.27
N HIS A 131 17.47 -16.23 -4.66
CA HIS A 131 16.23 -17.02 -4.62
C HIS A 131 15.23 -16.66 -5.72
N LEU A 132 15.44 -15.55 -6.44
CA LEU A 132 14.45 -14.99 -7.37
C LEU A 132 14.36 -15.69 -8.75
N GLY A 133 15.35 -16.50 -9.13
CA GLY A 133 15.37 -17.16 -10.44
C GLY A 133 15.12 -16.19 -11.61
N ASN A 134 14.08 -16.45 -12.40
CA ASN A 134 13.68 -15.61 -13.55
C ASN A 134 12.92 -14.34 -13.16
N PHE A 135 12.42 -14.21 -11.93
CA PHE A 135 11.63 -13.06 -11.48
C PHE A 135 12.47 -11.86 -11.01
N ARG A 136 13.81 -11.92 -11.14
CA ARG A 136 14.73 -10.88 -10.66
C ARG A 136 14.39 -9.48 -11.16
N LEU A 137 14.12 -9.35 -12.46
CA LEU A 137 13.80 -8.05 -13.06
C LEU A 137 12.48 -7.51 -12.51
N LEU A 138 11.47 -8.36 -12.42
CA LEU A 138 10.15 -7.99 -11.92
C LEU A 138 10.21 -7.51 -10.46
N VAL A 139 10.90 -8.25 -9.60
CA VAL A 139 11.08 -7.88 -8.19
C VAL A 139 11.91 -6.61 -8.04
N LEU A 140 12.93 -6.40 -8.88
CA LEU A 140 13.69 -5.16 -8.87
C LEU A 140 12.80 -3.95 -9.19
N VAL A 141 12.01 -4.03 -10.27
CA VAL A 141 11.06 -2.97 -10.65
C VAL A 141 10.05 -2.73 -9.53
N TYR A 142 9.54 -3.81 -8.95
CA TYR A 142 8.59 -3.75 -7.84
C TYR A 142 9.16 -3.03 -6.61
N MET A 143 10.38 -3.38 -6.21
CA MET A 143 11.06 -2.71 -5.10
C MET A 143 11.31 -1.23 -5.38
N ILE A 144 11.73 -0.87 -6.60
CA ILE A 144 11.95 0.54 -6.97
C ILE A 144 10.65 1.34 -6.82
N VAL A 145 9.52 0.80 -7.28
CA VAL A 145 8.22 1.46 -7.18
C VAL A 145 7.79 1.64 -5.73
N ILE A 146 7.88 0.59 -4.90
CA ILE A 146 7.53 0.71 -3.46
C ILE A 146 8.43 1.72 -2.76
N LEU A 147 9.75 1.65 -2.94
CA LEU A 147 10.69 2.58 -2.30
C LEU A 147 10.42 4.03 -2.73
N THR A 148 10.07 4.24 -4.00
CA THR A 148 9.68 5.56 -4.50
C THR A 148 8.37 6.01 -3.86
N MET A 149 7.37 5.14 -3.75
CA MET A 149 6.11 5.45 -3.06
C MET A 149 6.35 5.83 -1.60
N SER A 150 7.15 5.06 -0.86
CA SER A 150 7.48 5.33 0.55
C SER A 150 8.24 6.64 0.70
N TRP A 151 9.16 6.96 -0.22
CA TRP A 151 9.84 8.24 -0.24
C TRP A 151 8.89 9.41 -0.54
N LEU A 152 7.94 9.26 -1.48
CA LEU A 152 6.92 10.28 -1.75
C LEU A 152 5.99 10.48 -0.54
N ALA A 153 5.58 9.41 0.13
CA ALA A 153 4.80 9.48 1.36
C ALA A 153 5.56 10.20 2.49
N PHE A 154 6.87 9.95 2.60
CA PHE A 154 7.74 10.66 3.54
C PHE A 154 7.82 12.16 3.23
N ASN A 155 8.04 12.54 1.97
CA ASN A 155 8.06 13.95 1.56
C ASN A 155 6.74 14.65 1.88
N ARG A 156 5.61 13.98 1.60
CA ARG A 156 4.29 14.51 1.95
C ARG A 156 4.13 14.75 3.45
N TRP A 157 4.69 13.87 4.28
CA TRP A 157 4.68 14.07 5.72
C TRP A 157 5.52 15.28 6.13
N LEU A 158 6.70 15.44 5.54
CA LEU A 158 7.53 16.63 5.77
C LEU A 158 6.83 17.93 5.34
N SER A 159 6.05 17.93 4.26
CA SER A 159 5.38 19.14 3.78
C SER A 159 4.10 19.49 4.54
N THR A 160 3.39 18.49 5.08
CA THR A 160 2.08 18.73 5.74
C THR A 160 2.13 18.64 7.26
N GLU A 161 3.14 17.97 7.82
CA GLU A 161 3.33 17.67 9.26
C GLU A 161 2.09 17.07 9.95
N HIS A 162 1.15 16.53 9.17
CA HIS A 162 -0.15 16.08 9.68
C HIS A 162 -0.11 14.59 10.04
N HIS A 163 -0.75 14.22 11.16
CA HIS A 163 -0.79 12.83 11.65
C HIS A 163 -1.26 11.81 10.58
N ALA A 164 -2.21 12.21 9.73
CA ALA A 164 -2.72 11.36 8.64
C ALA A 164 -1.65 11.06 7.57
N SER A 165 -0.74 12.00 7.29
CA SER A 165 0.36 11.80 6.34
C SER A 165 1.46 10.91 6.93
N LEU A 166 1.73 11.04 8.24
CA LEU A 166 2.61 10.13 8.97
C LEU A 166 2.07 8.69 8.94
N LEU A 167 0.77 8.50 9.16
CA LEU A 167 0.14 7.17 9.07
C LEU A 167 0.20 6.60 7.66
N ALA A 168 0.05 7.43 6.62
CA ALA A 168 0.22 7.01 5.24
C ALA A 168 1.68 6.59 4.95
N PHE A 169 2.66 7.33 5.48
CA PHE A 169 4.07 6.95 5.38
C PHE A 169 4.38 5.66 6.14
N ALA A 170 3.87 5.50 7.36
CA ALA A 170 4.01 4.25 8.13
C ALA A 170 3.40 3.07 7.36
N GLY A 171 2.20 3.24 6.80
CA GLY A 171 1.58 2.24 5.92
C GLY A 171 2.44 1.90 4.71
N ALA A 172 3.09 2.89 4.09
CA ALA A 172 4.01 2.69 2.97
C ALA A 172 5.30 1.95 3.33
N LEU A 173 5.70 1.93 4.61
CA LEU A 173 6.88 1.18 5.08
C LEU A 173 6.55 -0.27 5.44
N PHE A 174 5.32 -0.54 5.86
CA PHE A 174 4.86 -1.88 6.27
C PHE A 174 4.26 -2.70 5.13
N PHE A 175 4.18 -2.14 3.93
CA PHE A 175 3.79 -2.87 2.74
C PHE A 175 4.92 -3.81 2.29
#